data_AF-A0A2D5R8J6-F1
#
_entry.id   AF-A0A2D5R8J6-F1
#
_cell.length_a   1.000
_cell.length_b   1.000
_cell.length_c   1.000
_cell.angle_alpha   90.00
_cell.angle_beta   90.00
_cell.angle_gamma   90.00
#
_symmetry.space_group_name_H-M   'P 1'
#
loop_
_entity.id
_entity.type
_entity.pdbx_description
1 polymer ?
#
loop_
_entity_poly.entity_id
_entity_poly.type
_entity_poly.pdbx_seq_one_letter_code
_entity_poly.pdbx_strand_id
1 'polypeptide(L)'
;CDDDDDNDGVLDVNDALPLNASESVDTDGDGIGNNADTDDDGDEVADELDNCPITSNFNQLDTDGDTLGNVCDNDDDNDGIVDSADAFPLDSTETLDSDGDGVGDNADWAPNDSSESADTDGDGVGDNADAFPTDATETLDTDGDGTGDNTDPDIDGDGVLNSEDPFPIQAQYSVDTDNDGMPDSWEVRFDLNPNDPSDSALDQDGDGISNLEEFLAGTPPSGSLDIDGNSEYDALTDGLLLLRGMFGLDGSALVTGTIASDAAYTAASDIELRIDNLGDLADIDGNGEIDALTDGLLILRYLFELEGEALTNGVVADNATRSPAEIENHLKLLTPAL
;
A
#
# COMPACT_ATOMS: atom_id res chain seq x y z
N CYS A 1 37.88 -2.96 -61.23
CA CYS A 1 36.61 -3.69 -61.14
C CYS A 1 35.57 -2.71 -61.66
N ASP A 2 34.58 -3.19 -62.40
CA ASP A 2 33.33 -2.44 -62.41
C ASP A 2 32.79 -2.52 -60.99
N ASP A 3 32.17 -1.44 -60.52
CA ASP A 3 31.55 -1.41 -59.19
C ASP A 3 30.00 -1.36 -59.31
N ASP A 4 29.50 -1.49 -60.54
CA ASP A 4 28.11 -1.47 -61.02
C ASP A 4 28.10 -2.31 -62.32
N ASP A 5 28.02 -3.63 -62.16
CA ASP A 5 28.28 -4.62 -63.21
C ASP A 5 27.22 -4.62 -64.33
N ASP A 6 26.02 -4.09 -64.08
CA ASP A 6 24.90 -4.06 -65.03
C ASP A 6 24.45 -2.65 -65.45
N ASN A 7 25.02 -1.62 -64.82
CA ASN A 7 24.84 -0.20 -65.12
C ASN A 7 23.40 0.32 -64.90
N ASP A 8 22.69 -0.19 -63.90
CA ASP A 8 21.37 0.31 -63.49
C ASP A 8 21.45 1.50 -62.51
N GLY A 9 22.64 1.77 -61.96
CA GLY A 9 22.93 2.86 -61.06
C GLY A 9 22.93 2.50 -59.57
N VAL A 10 22.73 1.22 -59.22
CA VAL A 10 22.97 0.66 -57.89
C VAL A 10 24.37 0.01 -57.89
N LEU A 11 25.13 0.20 -56.81
CA LEU A 11 26.46 -0.43 -56.71
C LEU A 11 26.30 -1.90 -56.36
N ASP A 12 27.15 -2.79 -56.90
CA ASP A 12 27.09 -4.25 -56.67
C ASP A 12 27.01 -4.64 -55.19
N VAL A 13 27.56 -3.81 -54.28
CA VAL A 13 27.57 -4.05 -52.83
C VAL A 13 26.22 -3.80 -52.15
N ASN A 14 25.32 -3.08 -52.82
CA ASN A 14 23.97 -2.72 -52.35
C ASN A 14 22.89 -3.23 -53.31
N ASP A 15 23.28 -4.01 -54.32
CA ASP A 15 22.41 -4.57 -55.34
C ASP A 15 22.18 -6.05 -55.03
N ALA A 16 20.92 -6.44 -54.85
CA ALA A 16 20.59 -7.84 -54.60
C ALA A 16 20.76 -8.72 -55.85
N LEU A 17 20.69 -8.15 -57.06
CA LEU A 17 20.90 -8.85 -58.32
C LEU A 17 21.90 -8.09 -59.24
N PRO A 18 23.22 -8.05 -58.90
CA PRO A 18 24.24 -7.21 -59.56
C PRO A 18 24.51 -7.43 -61.06
N LEU A 19 23.80 -8.37 -61.70
CA LEU A 19 23.94 -8.71 -63.12
C LEU A 19 22.63 -8.47 -63.90
N ASN A 20 21.60 -7.95 -63.25
CA ASN A 20 20.28 -7.75 -63.81
C ASN A 20 19.84 -6.29 -63.63
N ALA A 21 20.12 -5.48 -64.66
CA ALA A 21 19.88 -4.04 -64.63
C ALA A 21 18.40 -3.59 -64.51
N SER A 22 17.47 -4.51 -64.29
CA SER A 22 16.05 -4.24 -64.05
C SER A 22 15.60 -4.65 -62.64
N GLU A 23 16.47 -5.21 -61.83
CA GLU A 23 16.16 -5.72 -60.49
C GLU A 23 17.32 -5.39 -59.55
N SER A 24 17.06 -4.62 -58.50
CA SER A 24 18.09 -4.30 -57.49
C SER A 24 17.66 -4.57 -56.04
N VAL A 25 16.40 -4.98 -55.86
CA VAL A 25 15.80 -5.32 -54.56
C VAL A 25 15.26 -6.75 -54.64
N ASP A 26 15.49 -7.51 -53.58
CA ASP A 26 15.02 -8.89 -53.33
C ASP A 26 14.68 -8.93 -51.83
N THR A 27 13.41 -8.69 -51.51
CA THR A 27 12.97 -8.42 -50.14
C THR A 27 13.01 -9.70 -49.29
N ASP A 28 12.61 -10.85 -49.82
CA ASP A 28 12.60 -12.13 -49.11
C ASP A 28 13.89 -12.97 -49.28
N GLY A 29 14.73 -12.61 -50.25
CA GLY A 29 16.02 -13.23 -50.50
C GLY A 29 15.92 -14.58 -51.21
N ASP A 30 14.83 -14.88 -51.93
CA ASP A 30 14.64 -16.14 -52.65
C ASP A 30 15.45 -16.22 -53.97
N GLY A 31 15.99 -15.08 -54.41
CA GLY A 31 16.77 -14.91 -55.62
C GLY A 31 15.98 -14.46 -56.86
N ILE A 32 14.70 -14.15 -56.71
CA ILE A 32 13.85 -13.43 -57.66
C ILE A 32 13.77 -11.98 -57.17
N GLY A 33 14.01 -11.01 -58.05
CA GLY A 33 13.92 -9.59 -57.67
C GLY A 33 12.48 -9.10 -57.66
N ASN A 34 12.17 -8.10 -56.84
CA ASN A 34 10.82 -7.63 -56.58
C ASN A 34 10.01 -7.21 -57.83
N ASN A 35 10.62 -6.77 -58.95
CA ASN A 35 9.81 -6.45 -60.14
C ASN A 35 9.35 -7.70 -60.91
N ALA A 36 9.91 -8.86 -60.61
CA ALA A 36 9.59 -10.16 -61.21
C ALA A 36 8.95 -11.15 -60.23
N ASP A 37 9.12 -10.94 -58.92
CA ASP A 37 8.42 -11.69 -57.89
C ASP A 37 6.92 -11.33 -57.88
N THR A 38 6.13 -12.23 -57.29
CA THR A 38 4.69 -12.04 -57.07
C THR A 38 4.31 -12.12 -55.60
N ASP A 39 5.30 -12.34 -54.73
CA ASP A 39 5.21 -12.48 -53.28
C ASP A 39 6.53 -11.93 -52.70
N ASP A 40 6.67 -10.60 -52.78
CA ASP A 40 7.91 -9.86 -52.54
C ASP A 40 8.53 -10.13 -51.17
N ASP A 41 7.74 -10.44 -50.14
CA ASP A 41 8.21 -10.71 -48.78
C ASP A 41 8.10 -12.18 -48.33
N GLY A 42 7.62 -13.05 -49.22
CA GLY A 42 7.59 -14.49 -49.05
C GLY A 42 6.66 -14.96 -47.93
N ASP A 43 5.59 -14.22 -47.62
CA ASP A 43 4.67 -14.53 -46.54
C ASP A 43 3.53 -15.48 -46.91
N GLU A 44 3.49 -15.94 -48.16
CA GLU A 44 2.45 -16.76 -48.80
C GLU A 44 1.20 -15.99 -49.27
N VAL A 45 1.22 -14.65 -49.26
CA VAL A 45 0.20 -13.75 -49.81
C VAL A 45 0.79 -13.00 -51.01
N ALA A 46 0.14 -13.13 -52.18
CA ALA A 46 0.64 -12.46 -53.38
C ALA A 46 0.46 -10.93 -53.30
N ASP A 47 1.40 -10.15 -53.83
CA ASP A 47 1.46 -8.67 -53.73
C ASP A 47 0.15 -7.97 -54.12
N GLU A 48 -0.61 -8.53 -55.07
CA GLU A 48 -1.88 -7.95 -55.55
C GLU A 48 -3.04 -8.09 -54.55
N LEU A 49 -2.87 -8.94 -53.55
CA LEU A 49 -3.80 -9.20 -52.44
C LEU A 49 -3.20 -8.83 -51.08
N ASP A 50 -1.93 -8.45 -51.04
CA ASP A 50 -1.18 -8.15 -49.83
C ASP A 50 -1.35 -6.68 -49.43
N ASN A 51 -1.79 -6.44 -48.19
CA ASN A 51 -1.90 -5.11 -47.61
C ASN A 51 -0.58 -4.59 -47.01
N CYS A 52 0.48 -5.41 -46.97
CA CYS A 52 1.86 -5.03 -46.69
C CYS A 52 2.88 -5.71 -47.64
N PRO A 53 2.90 -5.40 -48.95
CA PRO A 53 3.65 -6.14 -49.99
C PRO A 53 5.17 -6.31 -49.82
N ILE A 54 5.78 -5.76 -48.79
CA ILE A 54 7.23 -5.87 -48.55
C ILE A 54 7.52 -6.19 -47.08
N THR A 55 6.51 -6.52 -46.27
CA THR A 55 6.63 -6.80 -44.85
C THR A 55 5.69 -7.93 -44.42
N SER A 56 6.28 -9.12 -44.28
CA SER A 56 5.56 -10.36 -44.04
C SER A 56 4.48 -10.26 -42.96
N ASN A 57 3.23 -10.49 -43.37
CA ASN A 57 2.04 -10.39 -42.54
C ASN A 57 0.92 -11.32 -43.04
N PHE A 58 1.18 -12.63 -43.07
CA PHE A 58 0.26 -13.67 -43.56
C PHE A 58 -1.21 -13.58 -43.06
N ASN A 59 -1.45 -12.97 -41.89
CA ASN A 59 -2.80 -12.79 -41.35
C ASN A 59 -3.60 -11.66 -42.01
N GLN A 60 -2.94 -10.74 -42.73
CA GLN A 60 -3.54 -9.61 -43.44
C GLN A 60 -4.49 -8.80 -42.55
N LEU A 61 -4.10 -8.62 -41.27
CA LEU A 61 -4.88 -7.81 -40.35
C LEU A 61 -4.80 -6.34 -40.78
N ASP A 62 -5.96 -5.70 -40.82
CA ASP A 62 -6.19 -4.31 -41.22
C ASP A 62 -7.35 -3.83 -40.32
N THR A 63 -7.01 -3.16 -39.23
CA THR A 63 -7.95 -2.82 -38.14
C THR A 63 -8.92 -1.72 -38.57
N ASP A 64 -8.47 -0.74 -39.33
CA ASP A 64 -9.24 0.43 -39.74
C ASP A 64 -9.86 0.33 -41.15
N GLY A 65 -9.42 -0.63 -41.96
CA GLY A 65 -9.86 -0.86 -43.32
C GLY A 65 -9.32 0.15 -44.33
N ASP A 66 -8.19 0.80 -44.06
CA ASP A 66 -7.60 1.85 -44.91
C ASP A 66 -6.78 1.32 -46.10
N THR A 67 -6.63 -0.01 -46.18
CA THR A 67 -5.87 -0.83 -47.14
C THR A 67 -4.40 -1.05 -46.80
N LEU A 68 -3.86 -0.43 -45.76
CA LEU A 68 -2.57 -0.75 -45.19
C LEU A 68 -2.75 -1.77 -44.06
N GLY A 69 -1.96 -2.83 -44.05
CA GLY A 69 -2.04 -3.82 -42.97
C GLY A 69 -1.36 -3.31 -41.71
N ASN A 70 -1.82 -3.75 -40.53
CA ASN A 70 -1.29 -3.30 -39.23
C ASN A 70 0.24 -3.45 -39.08
N VAL A 71 0.85 -4.37 -39.82
CA VAL A 71 2.30 -4.60 -39.74
C VAL A 71 3.11 -3.49 -40.45
N CYS A 72 2.50 -2.79 -41.40
CA CYS A 72 3.11 -1.72 -42.18
C CYS A 72 2.37 -0.37 -42.05
N ASP A 73 1.28 -0.33 -41.30
CA ASP A 73 0.65 0.89 -40.80
C ASP A 73 1.37 1.41 -39.55
N ASN A 74 1.19 2.69 -39.24
CA ASN A 74 1.70 3.33 -38.05
C ASN A 74 0.62 3.97 -37.17
N ASP A 75 -0.64 3.80 -37.55
CA ASP A 75 -1.86 4.31 -36.92
C ASP A 75 -2.97 3.27 -37.20
N ASP A 76 -2.83 2.08 -36.61
CA ASP A 76 -3.58 0.87 -36.93
C ASP A 76 -5.12 1.03 -36.86
N ASP A 77 -5.62 1.98 -36.05
CA ASP A 77 -7.06 2.26 -35.90
C ASP A 77 -7.50 3.63 -36.47
N ASN A 78 -6.56 4.36 -37.08
CA ASN A 78 -6.76 5.64 -37.77
C ASN A 78 -7.45 6.72 -36.93
N ASP A 79 -7.19 6.74 -35.63
CA ASP A 79 -7.75 7.73 -34.72
C ASP A 79 -6.92 9.03 -34.65
N GLY A 80 -5.71 8.98 -35.21
CA GLY A 80 -4.79 10.09 -35.37
C GLY A 80 -3.63 10.11 -34.37
N ILE A 81 -3.50 9.11 -33.51
CA ILE A 81 -2.36 8.89 -32.63
C ILE A 81 -1.59 7.65 -33.11
N VAL A 82 -0.30 7.84 -33.42
CA VAL A 82 0.53 6.73 -33.91
C VAL A 82 0.68 5.62 -32.87
N ASP A 83 0.73 4.35 -33.28
CA ASP A 83 0.74 3.18 -32.38
C ASP A 83 1.80 3.27 -31.28
N SER A 84 2.97 3.83 -31.60
CA SER A 84 4.07 3.98 -30.65
C SER A 84 3.80 4.96 -29.50
N ALA A 85 2.75 5.77 -29.62
CA ALA A 85 2.29 6.76 -28.67
C ALA A 85 0.86 6.50 -28.18
N ASP A 86 0.20 5.47 -28.71
CA ASP A 86 -1.15 5.07 -28.36
C ASP A 86 -1.13 3.97 -27.29
N ALA A 87 -1.93 4.14 -26.23
CA ALA A 87 -2.11 3.10 -25.21
C ALA A 87 -3.01 1.94 -25.72
N PHE A 88 -3.89 2.21 -26.68
CA PHE A 88 -4.82 1.28 -27.30
C PHE A 88 -4.73 1.34 -28.84
N PRO A 89 -3.63 0.91 -29.46
CA PRO A 89 -3.41 1.06 -30.91
C PRO A 89 -4.42 0.39 -31.85
N LEU A 90 -5.41 -0.33 -31.32
CA LEU A 90 -6.40 -1.08 -32.11
C LEU A 90 -7.84 -0.64 -31.79
N ASP A 91 -8.01 0.39 -30.97
CA ASP A 91 -9.30 0.91 -30.53
C ASP A 91 -9.37 2.43 -30.75
N SER A 92 -9.89 2.81 -31.91
CA SER A 92 -10.09 4.22 -32.31
C SER A 92 -10.92 5.10 -31.37
N THR A 93 -11.43 4.55 -30.27
CA THR A 93 -12.16 5.28 -29.24
C THR A 93 -11.34 5.54 -27.99
N GLU A 94 -10.11 5.03 -27.88
CA GLU A 94 -9.24 5.16 -26.73
C GLU A 94 -7.80 5.45 -27.16
N THR A 95 -7.15 6.43 -26.52
CA THR A 95 -5.75 6.82 -26.86
C THR A 95 -4.84 6.89 -25.64
N LEU A 96 -5.43 7.03 -24.45
CA LEU A 96 -4.75 7.29 -23.19
C LEU A 96 -5.22 6.29 -22.14
N ASP A 97 -4.27 5.87 -21.32
CA ASP A 97 -4.45 5.07 -20.11
C ASP A 97 -3.66 5.79 -19.01
N SER A 98 -4.31 6.75 -18.36
CA SER A 98 -3.64 7.74 -17.51
C SER A 98 -3.08 7.14 -16.22
N ASP A 99 -3.65 6.05 -15.71
CA ASP A 99 -3.17 5.34 -14.52
C ASP A 99 -2.60 3.94 -14.77
N GLY A 100 -2.73 3.41 -15.98
CA GLY A 100 -2.10 2.16 -16.40
C GLY A 100 -2.84 0.90 -15.98
N ASP A 101 -4.16 0.98 -15.74
CA ASP A 101 -4.98 -0.17 -15.33
C ASP A 101 -5.46 -1.03 -16.52
N GLY A 102 -5.30 -0.52 -17.75
CA GLY A 102 -5.67 -1.19 -18.99
C GLY A 102 -7.09 -0.88 -19.49
N VAL A 103 -7.81 0.07 -18.88
CA VAL A 103 -9.05 0.67 -19.38
C VAL A 103 -8.74 2.07 -19.88
N GLY A 104 -9.19 2.41 -21.09
CA GLY A 104 -8.88 3.71 -21.68
C GLY A 104 -9.64 4.85 -21.01
N ASP A 105 -9.02 6.03 -20.95
CA ASP A 105 -9.54 7.23 -20.28
C ASP A 105 -10.98 7.62 -20.68
N ASN A 106 -11.45 7.26 -21.90
CA ASN A 106 -12.83 7.58 -22.31
C ASN A 106 -13.86 6.58 -21.77
N ALA A 107 -13.46 5.33 -21.50
CA ALA A 107 -14.29 4.28 -20.93
C ALA A 107 -14.16 4.17 -19.41
N ASP A 108 -13.05 4.63 -18.86
CA ASP A 108 -12.73 4.59 -17.44
C ASP A 108 -13.53 5.65 -16.65
N TRP A 109 -14.25 5.20 -15.63
CA TRP A 109 -14.96 6.08 -14.71
C TRP A 109 -14.02 6.88 -13.79
N ALA A 110 -12.86 6.32 -13.41
CA ALA A 110 -11.83 6.95 -12.62
C ALA A 110 -10.44 6.92 -13.32
N PRO A 111 -10.22 7.73 -14.39
CA PRO A 111 -9.00 7.73 -15.22
C PRO A 111 -7.67 8.08 -14.53
N ASN A 112 -7.63 8.24 -13.21
CA ASN A 112 -6.40 8.53 -12.48
C ASN A 112 -6.28 7.65 -11.22
N ASP A 113 -7.12 6.62 -11.10
CA ASP A 113 -7.13 5.68 -10.01
C ASP A 113 -7.13 4.25 -10.56
N SER A 114 -5.92 3.69 -10.70
CA SER A 114 -5.74 2.33 -11.23
C SER A 114 -6.40 1.20 -10.43
N SER A 115 -7.05 1.52 -9.31
CA SER A 115 -7.83 0.56 -8.52
C SER A 115 -9.31 0.56 -8.87
N GLU A 116 -9.81 1.48 -9.71
CA GLU A 116 -11.22 1.61 -10.06
C GLU A 116 -11.40 1.98 -11.54
N SER A 117 -12.24 1.24 -12.25
CA SER A 117 -12.56 1.55 -13.66
C SER A 117 -14.06 1.66 -13.97
N ALA A 118 -14.91 1.30 -13.01
CA ALA A 118 -16.36 1.29 -13.19
C ALA A 118 -17.07 1.72 -11.90
N ASP A 119 -18.24 2.31 -12.07
CA ASP A 119 -19.23 2.66 -11.03
C ASP A 119 -20.59 2.26 -11.62
N THR A 120 -20.95 1.00 -11.39
CA THR A 120 -22.02 0.31 -12.13
C THR A 120 -23.39 0.87 -11.81
N ASP A 121 -23.62 1.38 -10.60
CA ASP A 121 -24.90 1.96 -10.18
C ASP A 121 -24.90 3.49 -10.06
N GLY A 122 -23.74 4.13 -10.19
CA GLY A 122 -23.59 5.57 -10.33
C GLY A 122 -23.71 6.32 -9.01
N ASP A 123 -23.35 5.70 -7.89
CA ASP A 123 -23.50 6.28 -6.55
C ASP A 123 -22.27 7.05 -6.07
N GLY A 124 -21.15 6.89 -6.80
CA GLY A 124 -19.90 7.60 -6.55
C GLY A 124 -18.83 6.78 -5.84
N VAL A 125 -19.07 5.51 -5.52
CA VAL A 125 -18.06 4.54 -5.09
C VAL A 125 -17.78 3.57 -6.23
N GLY A 126 -16.51 3.35 -6.55
CA GLY A 126 -16.14 2.44 -7.64
C GLY A 126 -16.44 0.98 -7.30
N ASP A 127 -16.69 0.15 -8.32
CA ASP A 127 -17.12 -1.24 -8.19
C ASP A 127 -16.16 -2.11 -7.34
N ASN A 128 -14.86 -1.77 -7.26
CA ASN A 128 -13.90 -2.56 -6.45
C ASN A 128 -13.91 -2.15 -4.97
N ALA A 129 -14.26 -0.91 -4.65
CA ALA A 129 -14.42 -0.38 -3.29
C ALA A 129 -15.84 -0.52 -2.75
N ASP A 130 -16.82 -0.75 -3.62
CA ASP A 130 -18.23 -0.90 -3.26
C ASP A 130 -18.57 -2.35 -2.85
N ALA A 131 -19.07 -2.53 -1.62
CA ALA A 131 -19.57 -3.82 -1.17
C ALA A 131 -20.84 -4.27 -1.91
N PHE A 132 -21.60 -3.33 -2.48
CA PHE A 132 -22.82 -3.55 -3.25
C PHE A 132 -22.82 -2.81 -4.60
N PRO A 133 -21.97 -3.19 -5.59
CA PRO A 133 -21.75 -2.47 -6.87
C PRO A 133 -22.98 -2.32 -7.80
N THR A 134 -24.17 -2.73 -7.39
CA THR A 134 -25.41 -2.65 -8.18
C THR A 134 -26.57 -2.04 -7.41
N ASP A 135 -26.34 -1.62 -6.17
CA ASP A 135 -27.32 -0.96 -5.30
C ASP A 135 -26.78 0.39 -4.82
N ALA A 136 -27.08 1.44 -5.59
CA ALA A 136 -26.67 2.83 -5.32
C ALA A 136 -27.18 3.43 -3.98
N THR A 137 -27.79 2.62 -3.12
CA THR A 137 -28.21 2.99 -1.77
C THR A 137 -27.40 2.34 -0.67
N GLU A 138 -26.42 1.50 -0.99
CA GLU A 138 -25.55 0.79 -0.05
C GLU A 138 -24.14 0.72 -0.61
N THR A 139 -23.12 1.07 0.18
CA THR A 139 -21.71 1.01 -0.27
C THR A 139 -20.79 0.25 0.66
N LEU A 140 -21.21 0.04 1.90
CA LEU A 140 -20.42 -0.56 2.98
C LEU A 140 -21.17 -1.75 3.58
N ASP A 141 -20.40 -2.75 3.99
CA ASP A 141 -20.82 -3.97 4.70
C ASP A 141 -19.81 -4.19 5.84
N THR A 142 -19.97 -3.43 6.93
CA THR A 142 -18.94 -3.31 7.97
C THR A 142 -18.63 -4.65 8.64
N ASP A 143 -19.62 -5.52 8.83
CA ASP A 143 -19.45 -6.84 9.44
C ASP A 143 -19.33 -8.00 8.43
N GLY A 144 -19.58 -7.74 7.14
CA GLY A 144 -19.45 -8.70 6.06
C GLY A 144 -20.58 -9.74 6.04
N ASP A 145 -21.75 -9.44 6.61
CA ASP A 145 -22.89 -10.34 6.65
C ASP A 145 -23.72 -10.35 5.34
N GLY A 146 -23.47 -9.37 4.47
CA GLY A 146 -24.14 -9.17 3.19
C GLY A 146 -25.37 -8.27 3.25
N THR A 147 -25.60 -7.59 4.37
CA THR A 147 -26.57 -6.50 4.54
C THR A 147 -25.82 -5.18 4.55
N GLY A 148 -26.24 -4.22 3.72
CA GLY A 148 -25.55 -2.93 3.67
C GLY A 148 -25.80 -2.07 4.89
N ASP A 149 -24.79 -1.30 5.31
CA ASP A 149 -24.80 -0.50 6.53
C ASP A 149 -26.01 0.45 6.65
N ASN A 150 -26.59 0.95 5.54
CA ASN A 150 -27.76 1.86 5.62
C ASN A 150 -29.06 1.13 6.02
N THR A 151 -29.12 -0.19 5.83
CA THR A 151 -30.27 -1.03 6.18
C THR A 151 -29.99 -2.03 7.29
N ASP A 152 -28.73 -2.23 7.65
CA ASP A 152 -28.32 -3.11 8.73
C ASP A 152 -28.70 -2.56 10.11
N PRO A 153 -29.48 -3.30 10.94
CA PRO A 153 -29.75 -2.91 12.33
C PRO A 153 -28.59 -3.16 13.33
N ASP A 154 -27.52 -3.84 12.95
CA ASP A 154 -26.36 -4.28 13.76
C ASP A 154 -25.07 -4.22 12.91
N ILE A 155 -24.64 -3.00 12.55
CA ILE A 155 -23.65 -2.72 11.48
C ILE A 155 -22.30 -3.41 11.70
N ASP A 156 -21.89 -3.65 12.93
CA ASP A 156 -20.60 -4.27 13.25
C ASP A 156 -20.71 -5.74 13.69
N GLY A 157 -21.92 -6.30 13.70
CA GLY A 157 -22.17 -7.71 13.97
C GLY A 157 -21.79 -8.17 15.38
N ASP A 158 -21.67 -7.25 16.35
CA ASP A 158 -21.30 -7.56 17.73
C ASP A 158 -22.47 -8.13 18.55
N GLY A 159 -23.69 -8.00 18.02
CA GLY A 159 -24.94 -8.50 18.60
C GLY A 159 -25.73 -7.45 19.39
N VAL A 160 -25.29 -6.20 19.41
CA VAL A 160 -25.99 -5.05 19.99
C VAL A 160 -26.47 -4.12 18.88
N LEU A 161 -27.80 -3.97 18.78
CA LEU A 161 -28.39 -3.13 17.73
C LEU A 161 -27.85 -1.70 17.77
N ASN A 162 -27.66 -1.07 16.60
CA ASN A 162 -27.15 0.30 16.43
C ASN A 162 -27.86 1.34 17.31
N SER A 163 -29.15 1.13 17.64
CA SER A 163 -29.92 2.06 18.47
C SER A 163 -29.63 1.98 19.96
N GLU A 164 -29.02 0.89 20.40
CA GLU A 164 -28.66 0.60 21.79
C GLU A 164 -27.14 0.55 22.00
N ASP A 165 -26.35 0.67 20.92
CA ASP A 165 -24.90 0.64 20.92
C ASP A 165 -24.31 2.07 20.87
N PRO A 166 -23.49 2.47 21.85
CA PRO A 166 -22.70 3.71 21.78
C PRO A 166 -21.62 3.72 20.69
N PHE A 167 -21.19 2.56 20.16
CA PHE A 167 -20.14 2.46 19.13
C PHE A 167 -20.55 1.56 17.92
N PRO A 168 -21.60 1.92 17.14
CA PRO A 168 -22.24 1.03 16.16
C PRO A 168 -21.41 0.54 14.96
N ILE A 169 -20.13 0.86 14.88
CA ILE A 169 -19.24 0.48 13.76
C ILE A 169 -17.97 -0.21 14.28
N GLN A 170 -17.92 -0.55 15.57
CA GLN A 170 -16.72 -1.05 16.25
C GLN A 170 -17.06 -2.28 17.08
N ALA A 171 -17.01 -3.46 16.46
CA ALA A 171 -17.42 -4.73 17.07
C ALA A 171 -16.72 -5.13 18.38
N GLN A 172 -15.67 -4.41 18.78
CA GLN A 172 -14.96 -4.58 20.04
C GLN A 172 -15.57 -3.79 21.21
N TYR A 173 -16.47 -2.84 20.93
CA TYR A 173 -17.02 -1.88 21.89
C TYR A 173 -18.54 -1.81 21.75
N SER A 174 -19.28 -2.15 22.81
CA SER A 174 -20.76 -2.05 22.81
C SER A 174 -21.35 -1.33 24.03
N VAL A 175 -20.51 -0.90 24.96
CA VAL A 175 -20.95 -0.35 26.26
C VAL A 175 -20.09 0.85 26.64
N ASP A 176 -20.77 1.93 27.01
CA ASP A 176 -20.25 3.14 27.65
C ASP A 176 -21.21 3.48 28.80
N THR A 177 -20.86 3.04 30.01
CA THR A 177 -21.75 3.04 31.18
C THR A 177 -22.01 4.46 31.69
N ASP A 178 -21.07 5.39 31.57
CA ASP A 178 -21.20 6.75 32.08
C ASP A 178 -21.35 7.85 31.01
N ASN A 179 -21.34 7.44 29.73
CA ASN A 179 -21.59 8.24 28.53
C ASN A 179 -20.57 9.35 28.34
N ASP A 180 -19.30 9.05 28.59
CA ASP A 180 -18.20 10.00 28.41
C ASP A 180 -17.47 9.86 27.07
N GLY A 181 -17.84 8.85 26.28
CA GLY A 181 -17.31 8.57 24.96
C GLY A 181 -16.16 7.56 24.94
N MET A 182 -15.74 7.04 26.09
CA MET A 182 -14.84 5.88 26.18
C MET A 182 -15.64 4.59 26.45
N PRO A 183 -15.26 3.46 25.83
CA PRO A 183 -15.93 2.20 26.09
C PRO A 183 -15.47 1.57 27.42
N ASP A 184 -16.38 0.94 28.16
CA ASP A 184 -16.10 0.27 29.45
C ASP A 184 -14.90 -0.68 29.37
N SER A 185 -14.75 -1.39 28.25
CA SER A 185 -13.68 -2.36 28.02
C SER A 185 -12.31 -1.70 27.84
N TRP A 186 -12.26 -0.49 27.27
CA TRP A 186 -11.07 0.33 27.18
C TRP A 186 -10.69 0.89 28.54
N GLU A 187 -11.67 1.42 29.27
CA GLU A 187 -11.44 1.98 30.58
C GLU A 187 -10.91 0.94 31.57
N VAL A 188 -11.55 -0.23 31.64
CA VAL A 188 -11.08 -1.35 32.46
C VAL A 188 -9.68 -1.81 32.05
N ARG A 189 -9.34 -1.73 30.77
CA ARG A 189 -8.02 -2.13 30.26
C ARG A 189 -6.91 -1.16 30.71
N PHE A 190 -7.21 0.11 30.87
CA PHE A 190 -6.23 1.16 31.23
C PHE A 190 -6.43 1.75 32.63
N ASP A 191 -7.10 0.98 33.51
CA ASP A 191 -7.34 1.33 34.91
C ASP A 191 -8.11 2.65 35.12
N LEU A 192 -8.89 3.06 34.12
CA LEU A 192 -9.92 4.10 34.23
C LEU A 192 -11.18 3.53 34.88
N ASN A 193 -12.13 4.38 35.21
CA ASN A 193 -13.34 4.03 35.94
C ASN A 193 -14.60 4.19 35.06
N PRO A 194 -15.20 3.07 34.60
CA PRO A 194 -16.41 3.07 33.75
C PRO A 194 -17.69 3.66 34.35
N ASN A 195 -17.60 4.30 35.51
CA ASN A 195 -18.72 4.90 36.20
C ASN A 195 -18.41 6.36 36.63
N ASP A 196 -17.27 6.91 36.21
CA ASP A 196 -16.86 8.28 36.48
C ASP A 196 -16.52 9.04 35.19
N PRO A 197 -17.49 9.74 34.60
CA PRO A 197 -17.35 10.37 33.28
C PRO A 197 -16.41 11.60 33.29
N SER A 198 -15.73 11.85 34.40
CA SER A 198 -14.77 12.93 34.53
C SER A 198 -13.34 12.48 34.27
N ASP A 199 -13.08 11.18 34.21
CA ASP A 199 -11.75 10.64 33.95
C ASP A 199 -11.38 10.64 32.46
N SER A 200 -12.32 10.62 31.51
CA SER A 200 -12.08 10.97 30.09
C SER A 200 -11.32 12.28 29.91
N ALA A 201 -11.58 13.27 30.76
CA ALA A 201 -10.96 14.58 30.71
C ALA A 201 -9.67 14.69 31.56
N LEU A 202 -9.31 13.63 32.28
CA LEU A 202 -8.03 13.56 32.96
C LEU A 202 -6.93 13.22 31.96
N ASP A 203 -5.72 13.58 32.35
CA ASP A 203 -4.48 13.29 31.67
C ASP A 203 -3.75 12.35 32.62
N GLN A 204 -4.08 11.05 32.53
CA GLN A 204 -3.72 10.07 33.57
C GLN A 204 -2.22 9.86 33.63
N ASP A 205 -1.54 9.89 32.50
CA ASP A 205 -0.11 9.79 32.42
C ASP A 205 0.56 11.18 32.43
N GLY A 206 -0.15 12.31 32.29
CA GLY A 206 0.43 13.64 32.49
C GLY A 206 1.20 14.16 31.28
N ASP A 207 0.80 13.69 30.11
CA ASP A 207 1.44 13.84 28.83
C ASP A 207 0.90 15.06 28.04
N GLY A 208 -0.21 15.63 28.52
CA GLY A 208 -0.89 16.78 27.94
C GLY A 208 -2.04 16.43 27.00
N ILE A 209 -2.28 15.15 26.74
CA ILE A 209 -3.42 14.58 26.02
C ILE A 209 -4.39 14.00 27.06
N SER A 210 -5.69 14.20 26.86
CA SER A 210 -6.68 13.59 27.76
C SER A 210 -6.94 12.14 27.41
N ASN A 211 -7.40 11.34 28.38
CA ASN A 211 -7.67 9.92 28.19
C ASN A 211 -8.64 9.63 27.02
N LEU A 212 -9.62 10.52 26.79
CA LEU A 212 -10.52 10.44 25.64
C LEU A 212 -9.81 10.76 24.32
N GLU A 213 -8.94 11.78 24.30
CA GLU A 213 -8.16 12.11 23.11
C GLU A 213 -7.20 10.97 22.75
N GLU A 214 -6.69 10.25 23.75
CA GLU A 214 -5.87 9.05 23.56
C GLU A 214 -6.69 7.87 23.03
N PHE A 215 -7.88 7.61 23.56
CA PHE A 215 -8.80 6.63 23.00
C PHE A 215 -9.08 6.90 21.51
N LEU A 216 -9.40 8.16 21.17
CA LEU A 216 -9.66 8.57 19.78
C LEU A 216 -8.42 8.47 18.89
N ALA A 217 -7.22 8.58 19.46
CA ALA A 217 -5.94 8.43 18.77
C ALA A 217 -5.40 7.00 18.76
N GLY A 218 -6.04 6.06 19.48
CA GLY A 218 -5.55 4.70 19.67
C GLY A 218 -4.31 4.57 20.56
N THR A 219 -3.99 5.60 21.36
CA THR A 219 -2.82 5.62 22.26
C THR A 219 -3.21 5.24 23.69
N PRO A 220 -2.28 4.70 24.51
CA PRO A 220 -2.61 4.21 25.84
C PRO A 220 -2.58 5.30 26.93
N PRO A 221 -3.68 5.55 27.67
CA PRO A 221 -3.77 6.59 28.70
C PRO A 221 -3.03 6.33 30.01
N SER A 222 -2.12 5.37 29.98
CA SER A 222 -1.33 4.95 31.13
C SER A 222 0.17 5.01 30.85
N GLY A 223 0.58 5.59 29.72
CA GLY A 223 1.96 5.69 29.26
C GLY A 223 2.29 4.74 28.10
N SER A 224 3.07 5.25 27.14
CA SER A 224 3.47 4.60 25.88
C SER A 224 4.98 4.31 25.85
N LEU A 225 5.39 3.32 25.05
CA LEU A 225 6.81 3.12 24.72
C LEU A 225 7.34 4.08 23.66
N ASP A 226 6.51 4.94 23.07
CA ASP A 226 6.95 6.09 22.25
C ASP A 226 7.43 7.21 23.20
N ILE A 227 8.71 7.16 23.57
CA ILE A 227 9.32 8.03 24.57
C ILE A 227 9.69 9.40 23.96
N ASP A 228 10.05 9.43 22.68
CA ASP A 228 10.43 10.66 21.98
C ASP A 228 9.28 11.35 21.21
N GLY A 229 8.12 10.70 21.13
CA GLY A 229 6.85 11.25 20.67
C GLY A 229 6.74 11.38 19.16
N ASN A 230 7.52 10.62 18.39
CA ASN A 230 7.49 10.66 16.93
C ASN A 230 6.47 9.67 16.32
N SER A 231 5.67 9.00 17.16
CA SER A 231 4.68 7.99 16.73
C SER A 231 5.32 6.75 16.11
N GLU A 232 6.60 6.49 16.39
CA GLU A 232 7.30 5.26 16.04
C GLU A 232 7.83 4.61 17.33
N TYR A 233 7.99 3.28 17.31
CA TYR A 233 8.51 2.54 18.46
C TYR A 233 9.92 2.03 18.18
N ASP A 234 10.91 2.90 18.34
CA ASP A 234 12.28 2.66 17.89
C ASP A 234 13.18 2.17 19.03
N ALA A 235 13.89 1.07 18.80
CA ALA A 235 14.82 0.53 19.80
C ALA A 235 15.94 1.51 20.20
N LEU A 236 16.39 2.37 19.27
CA LEU A 236 17.57 3.21 19.46
C LEU A 236 17.26 4.62 19.99
N THR A 237 16.01 5.06 19.90
CA THR A 237 15.57 6.37 20.36
C THR A 237 14.66 6.16 21.57
N ASP A 238 13.66 5.29 21.51
CA ASP A 238 12.78 5.02 22.65
C ASP A 238 13.36 4.01 23.63
N GLY A 239 13.64 2.79 23.15
CA GLY A 239 14.15 1.72 24.00
C GLY A 239 15.45 2.10 24.70
N LEU A 240 16.31 2.86 24.02
CA LEU A 240 17.57 3.33 24.60
C LEU A 240 17.37 4.48 25.59
N LEU A 241 16.44 5.42 25.37
CA LEU A 241 16.12 6.46 26.34
C LEU A 241 15.55 5.84 27.61
N LEU A 242 14.59 4.92 27.47
CA LEU A 242 14.01 4.21 28.59
C LEU A 242 15.07 3.45 29.39
N LEU A 243 15.91 2.66 28.71
CA LEU A 243 16.98 1.90 29.36
C LEU A 243 17.97 2.81 30.11
N ARG A 244 18.30 3.98 29.55
CA ARG A 244 19.15 4.97 30.23
C ARG A 244 18.47 5.52 31.48
N GLY A 245 17.19 5.85 31.41
CA GLY A 245 16.39 6.27 32.56
C GLY A 245 16.37 5.21 33.67
N MET A 246 16.16 3.93 33.32
CA MET A 246 16.20 2.80 34.27
C MET A 246 17.57 2.61 34.93
N PHE A 247 18.67 2.98 34.26
CA PHE A 247 20.01 3.03 34.86
C PHE A 247 20.26 4.28 35.74
N GLY A 248 19.26 5.15 35.88
CA GLY A 248 19.32 6.37 36.68
C GLY A 248 20.07 7.52 36.02
N LEU A 249 20.14 7.55 34.68
CA LEU A 249 20.67 8.70 33.97
C LEU A 249 19.59 9.79 33.88
N ASP A 250 19.97 11.02 34.20
CA ASP A 250 19.11 12.20 34.18
C ASP A 250 19.73 13.36 33.39
N GLY A 251 18.94 14.41 33.15
CA GLY A 251 19.34 15.64 32.49
C GLY A 251 20.02 15.39 31.14
N SER A 252 21.16 16.06 30.91
CA SER A 252 21.89 15.90 29.66
C SER A 252 22.38 14.47 29.42
N ALA A 253 22.63 13.69 30.48
CA ALA A 253 23.16 12.34 30.33
C ALA A 253 22.13 11.38 29.73
N LEU A 254 20.85 11.61 30.02
CA LEU A 254 19.72 10.87 29.45
C LEU A 254 19.65 11.07 27.92
N VAL A 255 19.60 12.32 27.48
CA VAL A 255 19.25 12.68 26.09
C VAL A 255 20.43 12.84 25.12
N THR A 256 21.67 12.92 25.61
CA THR A 256 22.81 13.19 24.71
C THR A 256 23.03 12.04 23.73
N GLY A 257 22.87 12.34 22.44
CA GLY A 257 23.15 11.43 21.33
C GLY A 257 22.11 10.34 21.12
N THR A 258 20.90 10.50 21.66
CA THR A 258 19.78 9.53 21.52
C THR A 258 18.50 10.13 21.00
N ILE A 259 18.36 11.45 21.00
CA ILE A 259 17.18 12.13 20.44
C ILE A 259 17.25 12.06 18.92
N ALA A 260 16.19 11.54 18.29
CA ALA A 260 16.02 11.48 16.85
C ALA A 260 15.89 12.89 16.24
N SER A 261 16.00 13.00 14.92
CA SER A 261 15.82 14.30 14.24
C SER A 261 14.37 14.75 14.16
N ASP A 262 13.47 13.79 14.28
CA ASP A 262 12.02 13.80 14.14
C ASP A 262 11.30 13.67 15.48
N ALA A 263 12.04 13.46 16.57
CA ALA A 263 11.52 13.44 17.93
C ALA A 263 10.72 14.71 18.26
N ALA A 264 9.53 14.53 18.80
CA ALA A 264 8.70 15.62 19.32
C ALA A 264 9.25 16.15 20.64
N TYR A 265 9.73 15.25 21.51
CA TYR A 265 10.30 15.56 22.82
C TYR A 265 11.82 15.55 22.75
N THR A 266 12.43 16.68 23.11
CA THR A 266 13.89 16.86 22.99
C THR A 266 14.54 17.33 24.29
N ALA A 267 13.77 17.86 25.24
CA ALA A 267 14.30 18.26 26.53
C ALA A 267 14.33 17.06 27.49
N ALA A 268 15.40 16.98 28.28
CA ALA A 268 15.55 15.90 29.26
C ALA A 268 14.40 15.81 30.26
N SER A 269 13.83 16.96 30.66
CA SER A 269 12.68 16.99 31.56
C SER A 269 11.43 16.34 30.97
N ASP A 270 11.26 16.45 29.64
CA ASP A 270 10.09 15.92 28.96
C ASP A 270 10.23 14.40 28.83
N ILE A 271 11.44 13.94 28.47
CA ILE A 271 11.78 12.51 28.41
C ILE A 271 11.72 11.84 29.80
N GLU A 272 12.24 12.50 30.83
CA GLU A 272 12.13 12.01 32.23
C GLU A 272 10.67 11.79 32.62
N LEU A 273 9.80 12.76 32.29
CA LEU A 273 8.38 12.65 32.56
C LEU A 273 7.78 11.43 31.84
N ARG A 274 8.07 11.22 30.55
CA ARG A 274 7.56 10.06 29.80
C ARG A 274 7.99 8.72 30.36
N ILE A 275 9.25 8.62 30.80
CA ILE A 275 9.77 7.41 31.43
C ILE A 275 9.08 7.18 32.78
N ASP A 276 8.88 8.23 33.58
CA ASP A 276 8.18 8.13 34.87
C ASP A 276 6.69 7.75 34.68
N ASN A 277 6.07 8.21 33.60
CA ASN A 277 4.67 7.98 33.27
C ASN A 277 4.34 6.52 32.97
N LEU A 278 5.29 5.76 32.42
CA LEU A 278 5.14 4.31 32.28
C LEU A 278 4.85 3.61 33.61
N GLY A 279 5.36 4.15 34.73
CA GLY A 279 5.09 3.64 36.07
C GLY A 279 5.26 2.13 36.18
N ASP A 280 4.24 1.44 36.70
CA ASP A 280 4.22 -0.02 36.86
C ASP A 280 4.11 -0.78 35.52
N LEU A 281 3.76 -0.13 34.40
CA LEU A 281 3.76 -0.77 33.09
C LEU A 281 5.15 -1.15 32.61
N ALA A 282 6.18 -0.46 33.13
CA ALA A 282 7.57 -0.78 32.87
C ALA A 282 8.03 -2.08 33.57
N ASP A 283 7.23 -2.67 34.48
CA ASP A 283 7.46 -4.04 34.98
C ASP A 283 6.89 -5.03 33.96
N ILE A 284 7.76 -5.49 33.06
CA ILE A 284 7.40 -6.32 31.91
C ILE A 284 7.25 -7.79 32.31
N ASP A 285 8.12 -8.29 33.19
CA ASP A 285 8.06 -9.70 33.60
C ASP A 285 7.12 -9.97 34.80
N GLY A 286 6.56 -8.91 35.38
CA GLY A 286 5.48 -8.92 36.38
C GLY A 286 5.95 -9.27 37.77
N ASN A 287 7.24 -9.12 38.05
CA ASN A 287 7.82 -9.52 39.33
C ASN A 287 7.63 -8.46 40.44
N GLY A 288 7.14 -7.27 40.09
CA GLY A 288 6.93 -6.12 40.96
C GLY A 288 8.15 -5.21 41.14
N GLU A 289 9.24 -5.45 40.41
CA GLU A 289 10.45 -4.64 40.34
C GLU A 289 10.67 -4.20 38.89
N ILE A 290 11.03 -2.93 38.68
CA ILE A 290 11.34 -2.37 37.36
C ILE A 290 12.85 -2.30 37.23
N ASP A 291 13.45 -3.20 36.46
CA ASP A 291 14.89 -3.38 36.38
C ASP A 291 15.42 -3.26 34.95
N ALA A 292 16.48 -2.44 34.77
CA ALA A 292 17.09 -2.21 33.46
C ALA A 292 17.60 -3.49 32.78
N LEU A 293 17.98 -4.50 33.55
CA LEU A 293 18.57 -5.75 33.04
C LEU A 293 17.57 -6.86 32.78
N THR A 294 16.32 -6.68 33.19
CA THR A 294 15.22 -7.60 32.93
C THR A 294 14.24 -6.89 32.00
N ASP A 295 13.50 -5.93 32.54
CA ASP A 295 12.43 -5.21 31.86
C ASP A 295 12.96 -4.32 30.74
N GLY A 296 13.99 -3.53 31.02
CA GLY A 296 14.63 -2.68 30.02
C GLY A 296 15.22 -3.48 28.85
N LEU A 297 15.74 -4.70 29.11
CA LEU A 297 16.22 -5.58 28.04
C LEU A 297 15.09 -6.25 27.27
N LEU A 298 13.98 -6.62 27.92
CA LEU A 298 12.81 -7.17 27.25
C LEU A 298 12.20 -6.15 26.28
N ILE A 299 12.06 -4.89 26.73
CA ILE A 299 11.57 -3.78 25.89
C ILE A 299 12.50 -3.58 24.70
N LEU A 300 13.81 -3.40 24.96
CA LEU A 300 14.76 -3.14 23.89
C LEU A 300 14.81 -4.29 22.85
N ARG A 301 14.71 -5.55 23.31
CA ARG A 301 14.67 -6.71 22.41
C ARG A 301 13.41 -6.74 21.56
N TYR A 302 12.27 -6.43 22.16
CA TYR A 302 11.00 -6.37 21.47
C TYR A 302 10.98 -5.28 20.39
N LEU A 303 11.51 -4.09 20.69
CA LEU A 303 11.65 -3.00 19.71
C LEU A 303 12.67 -3.31 18.60
N PHE A 304 13.53 -4.31 18.78
CA PHE A 304 14.35 -4.90 17.71
C PHE A 304 13.65 -6.05 16.98
N GLU A 305 12.32 -6.17 17.14
CA GLU A 305 11.46 -7.19 16.52
C GLU A 305 11.84 -8.62 16.92
N LEU A 306 12.38 -8.82 18.12
CA LEU A 306 12.62 -10.17 18.64
C LEU A 306 11.36 -10.74 19.31
N GLU A 307 11.01 -11.97 18.94
CA GLU A 307 9.84 -12.69 19.44
C GLU A 307 10.19 -14.03 20.11
N GLY A 308 9.23 -14.60 20.85
CA GLY A 308 9.33 -15.93 21.44
C GLY A 308 10.54 -16.13 22.36
N GLU A 309 11.32 -17.18 22.11
CA GLU A 309 12.53 -17.47 22.89
C GLU A 309 13.63 -16.41 22.71
N ALA A 310 13.70 -15.74 21.56
CA ALA A 310 14.72 -14.70 21.34
C ALA A 310 14.44 -13.47 22.20
N LEU A 311 13.17 -13.16 22.43
CA LEU A 311 12.72 -12.12 23.34
C LEU A 311 13.12 -12.44 24.78
N THR A 312 12.71 -13.61 25.28
CA THR A 312 12.68 -13.89 26.73
C THR A 312 13.90 -14.63 27.28
N ASN A 313 14.64 -15.37 26.45
CA ASN A 313 15.69 -16.26 26.96
C ASN A 313 16.84 -15.48 27.62
N GLY A 314 17.10 -15.82 28.88
CA GLY A 314 18.22 -15.31 29.68
C GLY A 314 18.06 -13.88 30.19
N VAL A 315 16.87 -13.28 30.08
CA VAL A 315 16.58 -11.91 30.57
C VAL A 315 15.37 -11.80 31.48
N VAL A 316 14.47 -12.79 31.48
CA VAL A 316 13.35 -12.83 32.44
C VAL A 316 13.87 -13.15 33.85
N ALA A 317 13.38 -12.44 34.87
CA ALA A 317 13.79 -12.67 36.26
C ALA A 317 13.35 -14.05 36.77
N ASP A 318 14.11 -14.61 37.71
CA ASP A 318 13.80 -15.92 38.33
C ASP A 318 12.44 -15.92 39.08
N ASN A 319 11.97 -14.75 39.51
CA ASN A 319 10.70 -14.50 40.20
C ASN A 319 9.63 -13.86 39.30
N ALA A 320 9.84 -13.81 37.97
CA ALA A 320 8.84 -13.35 37.02
C ALA A 320 7.50 -14.07 37.21
N THR A 321 6.41 -13.31 37.09
CA THR A 321 5.06 -13.86 37.21
C THR A 321 4.36 -14.01 35.87
N ARG A 322 4.80 -13.27 34.83
CA ARG A 322 4.32 -13.42 33.45
C ARG A 322 5.10 -14.53 32.73
N SER A 323 4.37 -15.37 32.01
CA SER A 323 4.92 -16.30 31.03
C SER A 323 5.43 -15.56 29.78
N PRO A 324 6.25 -16.20 28.93
CA PRO A 324 6.73 -15.56 27.70
C PRO A 324 5.63 -14.99 26.80
N ALA A 325 4.49 -15.68 26.69
CA ALA A 325 3.35 -15.19 25.91
C ALA A 325 2.67 -13.98 26.58
N GLU A 326 2.58 -13.96 27.91
CA GLU A 326 2.03 -12.83 28.65
C GLU A 326 2.95 -11.60 28.59
N ILE A 327 4.27 -11.81 28.57
CA ILE A 327 5.27 -10.75 28.36
C ILE A 327 5.08 -10.10 26.97
N GLU A 328 5.01 -10.92 25.93
CA GLU A 328 4.86 -10.42 24.55
C GLU A 328 3.53 -9.67 24.38
N ASN A 329 2.45 -10.21 24.97
CA ASN A 329 1.16 -9.51 24.98
C ASN A 329 1.23 -8.19 25.74
N HIS A 330 1.89 -8.14 26.90
CA HIS A 330 2.06 -6.91 27.67
C HIS A 330 2.83 -5.84 26.88
N LEU A 331 3.91 -6.22 26.21
CA LEU A 331 4.68 -5.30 25.36
C LEU A 331 3.86 -4.77 24.18
N LYS A 332 3.05 -5.63 23.53
CA LYS A 332 2.12 -5.21 22.47
C LYS A 332 1.11 -4.16 22.95
N LEU A 333 0.70 -4.20 24.23
CA LEU A 333 -0.21 -3.19 24.78
C LEU A 333 0.44 -1.80 24.87
N LEU A 334 1.77 -1.74 25.01
CA LEU A 334 2.54 -0.50 25.11
C LEU A 334 3.01 0.02 23.74
N THR A 335 2.84 -0.78 22.69
CA THR A 335 3.11 -0.43 21.28
C THR A 335 1.88 -0.72 20.41
N PRO A 336 0.71 -0.13 20.68
CA PRO A 336 -0.44 -0.31 19.80
C PRO A 336 -0.07 0.10 18.37
N ALA A 337 -0.50 -0.69 17.39
CA ALA A 337 -0.36 -0.28 15.99
C ALA A 337 -1.21 0.99 15.79
N LEU A 338 -0.55 2.04 15.31
CA LEU A 338 -1.21 3.29 14.87
C LEU A 338 -1.92 3.09 13.54
#